data_AF-A0A960X1Q5-F1
#
_entry.id   AF-A0A960X1Q5-F1
#
_cell.length_a   1.000
_cell.length_b   1.000
_cell.length_c   1.000
_cell.angle_alpha   90.00
_cell.angle_beta   90.00
_cell.angle_gamma   90.00
#
_symmetry.space_group_name_H-M   'P 1'
#
loop_
_entity.id
_entity.type
_entity.pdbx_description
1 polymer ?
#
loop_
_entity_poly.entity_id
_entity_poly.type
_entity_poly.pdbx_seq_one_letter_code
_entity_poly.pdbx_strand_id
1 'polypeptide(L)'
;MLASRLAVALALAFSFALAACNSGPTPPTPTDVAAPPASAETSASGLAWRVLTPGTGTAHPSRSSTVTVHYSGWTTDGKLFDSSVKRGQPASFPLNGVIKGWTEGVQLMKEGSKFRFFIPPNLAYGTRGAPPDIAPNETLVFEVELLKVWED
;
A
#
# COMPACT_ATOMS: atom_id res chain seq x y z
N MET A 1 16.91 -68.84 -25.08
CA MET A 1 17.43 -67.58 -24.49
C MET A 1 16.94 -66.44 -25.35
N LEU A 2 15.79 -65.86 -25.02
CA LEU A 2 15.23 -64.74 -25.77
C LEU A 2 14.24 -63.96 -24.88
N ALA A 3 14.44 -62.64 -24.84
CA ALA A 3 13.47 -61.57 -24.52
C ALA A 3 12.85 -61.59 -23.11
N SER A 4 12.55 -60.49 -22.42
CA SER A 4 12.41 -59.08 -22.77
C SER A 4 12.50 -58.29 -21.47
N ARG A 5 13.16 -57.13 -21.48
CA ARG A 5 13.26 -56.25 -20.29
C ARG A 5 11.96 -55.46 -20.14
N LEU A 6 11.18 -55.74 -19.09
CA LEU A 6 10.06 -54.90 -18.70
C LEU A 6 10.60 -53.70 -17.91
N ALA A 7 10.63 -52.53 -18.54
CA ALA A 7 10.83 -51.26 -17.85
C ALA A 7 9.46 -50.77 -17.35
N VAL A 8 9.26 -50.80 -16.04
CA VAL A 8 8.09 -50.17 -15.39
C VAL A 8 8.45 -48.69 -15.16
N ALA A 9 7.89 -47.82 -15.99
CA ALA A 9 7.97 -46.38 -15.80
C ALA A 9 6.99 -45.97 -14.69
N LEU A 10 7.52 -45.64 -13.51
CA LEU A 10 6.77 -45.03 -12.42
C LEU A 10 6.50 -43.57 -12.77
N ALA A 11 5.27 -43.26 -13.16
CA ALA A 11 4.83 -41.88 -13.40
C ALA A 11 4.76 -41.12 -12.06
N LEU A 12 5.68 -40.17 -11.87
CA LEU A 12 5.59 -39.15 -10.83
C LEU A 12 4.42 -38.21 -11.19
N ALA A 13 3.30 -38.35 -10.48
CA ALA A 13 2.22 -37.38 -10.54
C ALA A 13 2.69 -36.05 -9.93
N PHE A 14 3.16 -35.14 -10.79
CA PHE A 14 3.43 -33.76 -10.41
C PHE A 14 2.09 -33.10 -10.12
N SER A 15 1.70 -33.08 -8.85
CA SER A 15 0.53 -32.34 -8.40
C SER A 15 0.85 -30.86 -8.55
N PHE A 16 0.44 -30.27 -9.67
CA PHE A 16 0.35 -28.83 -9.85
C PHE A 16 -0.73 -28.35 -8.88
N ALA A 17 -0.34 -28.01 -7.65
CA ALA A 17 -1.20 -27.28 -6.75
C ALA A 17 -1.56 -25.97 -7.46
N LEU A 18 -2.84 -25.83 -7.79
CA LEU A 18 -3.45 -24.63 -8.30
C LEU A 18 -3.11 -23.50 -7.31
N ALA A 19 -2.18 -22.61 -7.68
CA ALA A 19 -1.99 -21.37 -6.95
C ALA A 19 -3.30 -20.59 -7.10
N ALA A 20 -4.20 -20.72 -6.12
CA ALA A 20 -5.34 -19.85 -6.01
C ALA A 20 -4.78 -18.42 -5.99
N CYS A 21 -5.09 -17.64 -7.02
CA CYS A 21 -4.79 -16.22 -7.09
C CYS A 21 -5.49 -15.55 -5.90
N ASN A 22 -4.78 -15.41 -4.79
CA ASN A 22 -5.29 -14.89 -3.53
C ASN A 22 -5.46 -13.36 -3.59
N SER A 23 -6.24 -12.88 -4.57
CA SER A 23 -6.59 -11.47 -4.72
C SER A 23 -7.67 -11.14 -3.71
N GLY A 24 -7.39 -10.22 -2.78
CA GLY A 24 -8.42 -9.63 -1.94
C GLY A 24 -9.39 -8.76 -2.77
N PRO A 25 -10.50 -8.29 -2.16
CA PRO A 25 -11.45 -7.43 -2.85
C PRO A 25 -10.79 -6.12 -3.30
N THR A 26 -11.16 -5.64 -4.50
CA THR A 26 -10.74 -4.32 -4.96
C THR A 26 -11.36 -3.25 -4.05
N PRO A 27 -10.56 -2.39 -3.41
CA PRO A 27 -11.09 -1.32 -2.58
C PRO A 27 -11.86 -0.29 -3.41
N PRO A 28 -12.97 0.25 -2.90
CA PRO A 28 -13.72 1.28 -3.59
C PRO A 28 -12.89 2.57 -3.69
N THR A 29 -13.02 3.29 -4.79
CA THR A 29 -12.41 4.61 -4.95
C THR A 29 -13.05 5.60 -3.97
N PRO A 30 -12.25 6.39 -3.23
CA PRO A 30 -12.76 7.43 -2.34
C PRO A 30 -13.61 8.47 -3.07
N THR A 31 -14.67 8.96 -2.43
CA THR A 31 -15.54 10.00 -3.01
C THR A 31 -14.86 11.36 -3.14
N ASP A 32 -13.84 11.62 -2.33
CA ASP A 32 -13.01 12.83 -2.35
C ASP A 32 -11.67 12.61 -3.06
N VAL A 33 -11.52 11.56 -3.89
CA VAL A 33 -10.24 11.23 -4.55
C VAL A 33 -9.68 12.37 -5.42
N ALA A 34 -10.53 13.26 -5.93
CA ALA A 34 -10.11 14.34 -6.82
C ALA A 34 -9.31 15.45 -6.10
N ALA A 35 -9.60 15.72 -4.82
CA ALA A 35 -8.94 16.78 -4.06
C ALA A 35 -9.21 16.66 -2.56
N PRO A 36 -8.32 17.18 -1.69
CA PRO A 36 -8.61 17.29 -0.26
C PRO A 36 -9.90 18.09 -0.04
N PRO A 37 -10.87 17.58 0.74
CA PRO A 37 -12.05 18.37 1.09
C PRO A 37 -11.70 19.49 2.08
N ALA A 38 -12.56 20.49 2.22
CA ALA A 38 -12.35 21.62 3.14
C ALA A 38 -12.18 21.22 4.62
N SER A 39 -12.64 20.02 5.00
CA SER A 39 -12.47 19.46 6.35
C SER A 39 -11.12 18.75 6.55
N ALA A 40 -10.26 18.68 5.53
CA ALA A 40 -8.95 18.06 5.67
C ALA A 40 -7.99 18.99 6.43
N GLU A 41 -7.15 18.41 7.26
CA GLU A 41 -6.01 19.11 7.85
C GLU A 41 -4.89 19.21 6.80
N THR A 42 -4.01 20.20 6.93
CA THR A 42 -2.91 20.41 5.99
C THR A 42 -1.66 20.89 6.75
N SER A 43 -0.51 20.31 6.43
CA SER A 43 0.78 20.72 7.00
C SER A 43 1.44 21.82 6.17
N ALA A 44 2.50 22.43 6.73
CA ALA A 44 3.28 23.44 6.03
C ALA A 44 3.99 22.92 4.75
N SER A 45 4.19 21.60 4.62
CA SER A 45 4.78 20.98 3.43
C SER A 45 3.78 20.79 2.28
N GLY A 46 2.48 21.01 2.56
CA GLY A 46 1.37 20.80 1.64
C GLY A 46 0.76 19.40 1.70
N LEU A 47 1.22 18.53 2.60
CA LEU A 47 0.52 17.28 2.89
C LEU A 47 -0.85 17.59 3.48
N ALA A 48 -1.92 17.05 2.91
CA ALA A 48 -3.25 17.12 3.50
C ALA A 48 -3.75 15.74 3.92
N TRP A 49 -4.55 15.66 4.98
CA TRP A 49 -5.09 14.39 5.46
C TRP A 49 -6.45 14.49 6.12
N ARG A 50 -7.08 13.32 6.26
CA ARG A 50 -8.26 13.10 7.07
C ARG A 50 -8.07 11.88 7.95
N VAL A 51 -8.52 11.99 9.20
CA VAL A 51 -8.72 10.82 10.05
C VAL A 51 -10.03 10.14 9.63
N LEU A 52 -9.94 8.91 9.12
CA LEU A 52 -11.12 8.08 8.81
C LEU A 52 -11.53 7.27 10.05
N THR A 53 -10.54 6.66 10.70
CA THR A 53 -10.70 5.92 11.95
C THR A 53 -9.58 6.33 12.91
N PRO A 54 -9.90 6.79 14.12
CA PRO A 54 -8.87 7.05 15.12
C PRO A 54 -8.25 5.72 15.61
N GLY A 55 -6.95 5.72 15.84
CA GLY A 55 -6.24 4.57 16.38
C GLY A 55 -6.30 4.53 17.91
N THR A 56 -6.03 3.36 18.46
CA THR A 56 -5.97 3.12 19.91
C THR A 56 -4.54 2.98 20.43
N GLY A 57 -3.54 2.98 19.54
CA GLY A 57 -2.13 2.94 19.91
C GLY A 57 -1.71 4.13 20.78
N THR A 58 -0.67 3.92 21.59
CA THR A 58 -0.17 4.93 22.54
C THR A 58 0.94 5.81 21.95
N ALA A 59 1.67 5.30 20.96
CA ALA A 59 2.82 5.96 20.35
C ALA A 59 2.60 6.24 18.87
N HIS A 60 3.35 7.22 18.38
CA HIS A 60 3.48 7.55 16.96
C HIS A 60 4.75 6.90 16.40
N PRO A 61 4.76 6.42 15.14
CA PRO A 61 5.98 5.99 14.47
C PRO A 61 7.02 7.12 14.44
N SER A 62 8.31 6.77 14.51
CA SER A 62 9.40 7.69 14.21
C SER A 62 9.68 7.67 12.70
N ARG A 63 10.58 8.55 12.23
CA ARG A 63 11.08 8.51 10.83
C ARG A 63 11.84 7.22 10.49
N SER A 64 12.44 6.55 11.47
CA SER A 64 13.20 5.31 11.28
C SER A 64 12.36 4.05 11.43
N SER A 65 11.19 4.13 12.08
CA SER A 65 10.33 2.99 12.32
C SER A 65 9.99 2.21 11.04
N THR A 66 9.96 0.89 11.19
CA THR A 66 9.26 0.03 10.23
C THR A 66 7.80 -0.06 10.63
N VAL A 67 6.89 0.04 9.66
CA VAL A 67 5.44 -0.07 9.90
C VAL A 67 4.85 -1.18 9.06
N THR A 68 3.83 -1.85 9.58
CA THR A 68 2.98 -2.76 8.80
C THR A 68 1.62 -2.11 8.59
N VAL A 69 1.17 -2.07 7.33
CA VAL A 69 -0.03 -1.34 6.93
C VAL A 69 -0.90 -2.14 5.96
N HIS A 70 -2.21 -1.87 6.02
CA HIS A 70 -3.02 -1.96 4.82
C HIS A 70 -3.05 -0.60 4.11
N TYR A 71 -2.95 -0.60 2.79
CA TYR A 71 -3.04 0.64 2.03
C TYR A 71 -3.66 0.44 0.66
N SER A 72 -4.14 1.53 0.09
CA SER A 72 -4.55 1.65 -1.30
C SER A 72 -4.24 3.05 -1.80
N GLY A 73 -3.71 3.14 -3.03
CA GLY A 73 -3.27 4.37 -3.66
C GLY A 73 -4.01 4.60 -4.98
N TRP A 74 -4.53 5.81 -5.14
CA TRP A 74 -5.22 6.28 -6.32
C TRP A 74 -4.59 7.56 -6.86
N THR A 75 -4.62 7.70 -8.17
CA THR A 75 -4.48 9.00 -8.84
C THR A 75 -5.77 9.81 -8.66
N THR A 76 -5.71 11.13 -8.84
CA THR A 76 -6.86 12.02 -8.59
C THR A 76 -8.05 11.81 -9.55
N ASP A 77 -7.83 11.13 -10.67
CA ASP A 77 -8.90 10.68 -11.59
C ASP A 77 -9.61 9.39 -11.11
N GLY A 78 -9.17 8.82 -9.99
CA GLY A 78 -9.77 7.63 -9.37
C GLY A 78 -9.19 6.30 -9.83
N LYS A 79 -8.13 6.28 -10.66
CA LYS A 79 -7.45 5.02 -11.01
C LYS A 79 -6.66 4.49 -9.82
N LEU A 80 -7.01 3.29 -9.37
CA LEU A 80 -6.23 2.54 -8.37
C LEU A 80 -4.92 2.05 -9.01
N PHE A 81 -3.78 2.52 -8.52
CA PHE A 81 -2.47 2.09 -9.04
C PHE A 81 -1.78 1.06 -8.14
N ASP A 82 -2.04 1.06 -6.83
CA ASP A 82 -1.44 0.11 -5.91
C ASP A 82 -2.35 -0.17 -4.71
N SER A 83 -2.37 -1.40 -4.21
CA SER A 83 -3.17 -1.79 -3.04
C SER A 83 -2.69 -3.09 -2.41
N SER A 84 -2.39 -3.05 -1.11
CA SER A 84 -2.12 -4.26 -0.33
C SER A 84 -3.40 -5.04 -0.02
N VAL A 85 -4.54 -4.34 0.09
CA VAL A 85 -5.86 -4.94 0.28
C VAL A 85 -6.25 -5.79 -0.94
N LYS A 86 -6.05 -5.28 -2.15
CA LYS A 86 -6.28 -6.04 -3.40
C LYS A 86 -5.36 -7.26 -3.50
N ARG A 87 -4.16 -7.19 -2.93
CA ARG A 87 -3.24 -8.35 -2.83
C ARG A 87 -3.60 -9.32 -1.69
N GLY A 88 -4.57 -9.00 -0.85
CA GLY A 88 -5.01 -9.85 0.25
C GLY A 88 -4.03 -9.98 1.42
N GLN A 89 -2.99 -9.14 1.49
CA GLN A 89 -1.98 -9.21 2.55
C GLN A 89 -1.41 -7.84 2.89
N PRO A 90 -1.14 -7.53 4.18
CA PRO A 90 -0.45 -6.32 4.59
C PRO A 90 0.93 -6.16 3.96
N ALA A 91 1.45 -4.94 3.98
CA ALA A 91 2.81 -4.64 3.55
C ALA A 91 3.58 -3.96 4.67
N SER A 92 4.87 -4.26 4.77
CA SER A 92 5.78 -3.63 5.73
C SER A 92 6.77 -2.72 5.03
N PHE A 93 6.95 -1.51 5.56
CA PHE A 93 7.83 -0.50 4.99
C PHE A 93 8.66 0.18 6.06
N PRO A 94 9.97 0.40 5.83
CA PRO A 94 10.73 1.36 6.61
C PRO A 94 10.34 2.79 6.19
N LEU A 95 9.97 3.65 7.13
CA LEU A 95 9.44 4.99 6.81
C LEU A 95 10.45 5.92 6.16
N ASN A 96 11.74 5.64 6.27
CA ASN A 96 12.81 6.35 5.55
C ASN A 96 13.03 5.87 4.10
N GLY A 97 12.36 4.80 3.68
CA GLY A 97 12.46 4.19 2.34
C GLY A 97 11.25 4.44 1.44
N VAL A 98 10.29 5.26 1.88
CA VAL A 98 9.05 5.58 1.15
C VAL A 98 9.02 7.05 0.70
N ILE A 99 7.98 7.44 -0.04
CA ILE A 99 7.81 8.83 -0.47
C ILE A 99 7.68 9.77 0.75
N LYS A 100 8.14 11.01 0.60
CA LYS A 100 8.23 11.98 1.70
C LYS A 100 6.89 12.21 2.41
N GLY A 101 5.79 12.21 1.66
CA GLY A 101 4.44 12.36 2.23
C GLY A 101 4.03 11.19 3.12
N TRP A 102 4.48 9.96 2.83
CA TRP A 102 4.29 8.82 3.73
C TRP A 102 5.20 8.93 4.96
N THR A 103 6.49 9.26 4.76
CA THR A 103 7.41 9.49 5.88
C THR A 103 6.81 10.50 6.85
N GLU A 104 6.31 11.64 6.36
CA GLU A 104 5.67 12.68 7.19
C GLU A 104 4.32 12.21 7.77
N GLY A 105 3.39 11.79 6.93
CA GLY A 105 2.00 11.55 7.32
C GLY A 105 1.80 10.37 8.26
N VAL A 106 2.55 9.28 8.08
CA VAL A 106 2.38 8.09 8.92
C VAL A 106 2.87 8.34 10.37
N GLN A 107 3.76 9.31 10.59
CA GLN A 107 4.13 9.74 11.95
C GLN A 107 2.98 10.45 12.68
N LEU A 108 1.94 10.91 11.98
CA LEU A 108 0.74 11.48 12.60
C LEU A 108 -0.22 10.39 13.09
N MET A 109 -0.03 9.15 12.64
CA MET A 109 -0.90 8.02 12.92
C MET A 109 -0.53 7.31 14.21
N LYS A 110 -1.48 6.51 14.71
CA LYS A 110 -1.30 5.54 15.80
C LYS A 110 -1.75 4.16 15.32
N GLU A 111 -1.28 3.10 15.96
CA GLU A 111 -1.77 1.75 15.64
C GLU A 111 -3.30 1.67 15.74
N GLY A 112 -3.91 0.96 14.78
CA GLY A 112 -5.34 0.85 14.58
C GLY A 112 -5.99 2.04 13.86
N SER A 113 -5.24 3.12 13.59
CA SER A 113 -5.80 4.26 12.88
C SER A 113 -5.87 4.01 11.38
N LYS A 114 -6.86 4.64 10.73
CA LYS A 114 -6.98 4.70 9.28
C LYS A 114 -7.08 6.15 8.84
N PHE A 115 -6.16 6.57 7.99
CA PHE A 115 -6.06 7.93 7.47
C PHE A 115 -6.23 7.93 5.97
N ARG A 116 -6.75 9.04 5.43
CA ARG A 116 -6.65 9.36 4.00
C ARG A 116 -5.67 10.49 3.83
N PHE A 117 -4.63 10.30 3.02
CA PHE A 117 -3.62 11.29 2.69
C PHE A 117 -3.81 11.78 1.25
N PHE A 118 -3.60 13.06 1.05
CA PHE A 118 -3.51 13.73 -0.25
C PHE A 118 -2.10 14.29 -0.36
N ILE A 119 -1.29 13.66 -1.21
CA ILE A 119 0.14 13.87 -1.25
C ILE A 119 0.48 14.62 -2.53
N PRO A 120 0.85 15.91 -2.46
CA PRO A 120 1.23 16.68 -3.63
C PRO A 120 2.53 16.13 -4.24
N PRO A 121 2.80 16.40 -5.53
CA PRO A 121 3.91 15.78 -6.26
C PRO A 121 5.29 16.02 -5.63
N ASN A 122 5.53 17.17 -5.00
CA ASN A 122 6.78 17.48 -4.29
C ASN A 122 7.06 16.55 -3.08
N LEU A 123 6.01 15.91 -2.56
CA LEU A 123 6.08 14.91 -1.49
C LEU A 123 5.90 13.46 -2.01
N ALA A 124 5.67 13.28 -3.31
CA ALA A 124 5.50 12.01 -3.99
C ALA A 124 6.61 11.80 -5.05
N TYR A 125 6.25 11.61 -6.32
CA TYR A 125 7.17 11.29 -7.42
C TYR A 125 7.60 12.49 -8.29
N GLY A 126 7.16 13.70 -7.93
CA GLY A 126 7.58 14.96 -8.56
C GLY A 126 7.34 15.03 -10.07
N THR A 127 8.19 15.79 -10.76
CA THR A 127 8.14 15.99 -12.22
C THR A 127 8.45 14.73 -13.03
N ARG A 128 9.04 13.70 -12.40
CA ARG A 128 9.36 12.45 -13.09
C ARG A 128 8.16 11.49 -13.15
N GLY A 129 7.27 11.54 -12.15
CA GLY A 129 6.24 10.52 -11.96
C GLY A 129 6.85 9.14 -11.68
N ALA A 130 6.02 8.10 -11.75
CA ALA A 130 6.44 6.70 -11.71
C ALA A 130 5.69 5.91 -12.80
N PRO A 131 6.19 5.95 -14.06
CA PRO A 131 5.58 5.25 -15.17
C PRO A 131 5.53 3.72 -14.96
N PRO A 132 4.51 3.03 -15.50
CA PRO A 132 3.46 3.55 -16.36
C PRO A 132 2.26 4.16 -15.60
N ASP A 133 2.23 4.05 -14.28
CA ASP A 133 0.99 4.26 -13.52
C ASP A 133 0.79 5.66 -12.98
N ILE A 134 1.88 6.37 -12.67
CA ILE A 134 1.85 7.71 -12.07
C ILE A 134 2.53 8.69 -13.03
N ALA A 135 1.78 9.69 -13.47
CA ALA A 135 2.24 10.74 -14.36
C ALA A 135 3.14 11.77 -13.65
N PRO A 136 3.91 12.56 -14.41
CA PRO A 136 4.58 13.75 -13.91
C PRO A 136 3.65 14.70 -13.16
N ASN A 137 4.13 15.26 -12.04
CA ASN A 137 3.43 16.27 -11.23
C ASN A 137 2.06 15.83 -10.71
N GLU A 138 1.88 14.52 -10.54
CA GLU A 138 0.61 13.98 -10.07
C GLU A 138 0.51 14.00 -8.54
N THR A 139 -0.64 14.49 -8.05
CA THR A 139 -1.06 14.33 -6.65
C THR A 139 -1.60 12.92 -6.45
N LEU A 140 -1.22 12.28 -5.34
CA LEU A 140 -1.65 10.93 -5.02
C LEU A 140 -2.58 10.94 -3.81
N VAL A 141 -3.59 10.07 -3.84
CA VAL A 141 -4.49 9.83 -2.72
C VAL A 141 -4.22 8.45 -2.15
N PHE A 142 -3.93 8.37 -0.85
CA PHE A 142 -3.72 7.10 -0.17
C PHE A 142 -4.70 6.94 0.97
N GLU A 143 -5.31 5.77 1.09
CA GLU A 143 -5.84 5.31 2.37
C GLU A 143 -4.83 4.38 3.01
N VAL A 144 -4.47 4.65 4.26
CA VAL A 144 -3.50 3.87 5.02
C VAL A 144 -4.14 3.49 6.34
N GLU A 145 -4.13 2.20 6.66
CA GLU A 145 -4.48 1.65 7.95
C GLU A 145 -3.20 1.14 8.62
N LEU A 146 -2.83 1.75 9.75
CA LEU A 146 -1.63 1.39 10.49
C LEU A 146 -1.93 0.21 11.40
N LEU A 147 -1.40 -0.96 11.05
CA LEU A 147 -1.64 -2.19 11.80
C LEU A 147 -0.62 -2.37 12.91
N LYS A 148 0.64 -2.04 12.64
CA LYS A 148 1.74 -2.22 13.58
C LYS A 148 2.90 -1.25 13.35
N VAL A 149 3.51 -0.81 14.44
CA VAL A 149 4.79 -0.10 14.49
C VAL A 149 5.81 -1.05 15.09
N TRP A 150 6.94 -1.22 14.40
CA TRP A 150 8.06 -2.00 14.90
C TRP A 150 9.06 -1.05 15.54
N GLU A 151 9.48 -1.36 16.76
CA GLU A 151 10.55 -0.66 17.47
C GLU A 151 11.89 -0.95 16.81
N ASP A 152 12.80 0.03 16.86
CA ASP A 152 14.16 -0.05 16.31
C ASP A 152 15.07 -0.94 17.18
#